data_AF-A0A6I4Q2Y0-F1
#
_entry.id   AF-A0A6I4Q2Y0-F1
#
_cell.length_a   1.000
_cell.length_b   1.000
_cell.length_c   1.000
_cell.angle_alpha   90.00
_cell.angle_beta   90.00
_cell.angle_gamma   90.00
#
_symmetry.space_group_name_H-M   'P 1'
#
loop_
_entity.id
_entity.type
_entity.pdbx_description
1 polymer ?
#
loop_
_entity_poly.entity_id
_entity_poly.type
_entity_poly.pdbx_seq_one_letter_code
_entity_poly.pdbx_strand_id
1 'polypeptide(L)' 'MVHKFAPYGSDVSSGTYKCADCGYIYSNQSKKSLPPCPDYNKKPHSKNGWYIMTGQGDSVKDPHPDKK' A
#
# COMPACT_ATOMS: atom_id res chain seq x y z
N MET A 1 12.43 11.15 5.29
CA MET A 1 11.60 10.00 5.71
C MET A 1 10.52 9.79 4.65
N VAL A 2 10.77 8.94 3.65
CA VAL A 2 9.76 8.64 2.61
C VAL A 2 8.88 7.53 3.17
N HIS A 3 7.70 7.88 3.69
CA HIS A 3 6.71 6.87 4.06
C HIS A 3 6.36 6.06 2.80
N LYS A 4 6.72 4.78 2.81
CA LYS A 4 6.72 3.93 1.62
C LYS A 4 5.34 3.29 1.43
N PHE A 5 4.47 3.98 0.71
CA PHE A 5 3.15 3.49 0.31
C PHE A 5 3.20 3.01 -1.14
N ALA A 6 2.43 1.96 -1.45
CA ALA A 6 2.34 1.41 -2.80
C ALA A 6 1.31 2.22 -3.62
N PRO A 7 1.66 2.75 -4.80
CA PRO A 7 0.70 3.41 -5.68
C PRO A 7 -0.37 2.44 -6.18
N TYR A 8 -1.49 2.98 -6.68
CA TYR A 8 -2.52 2.16 -7.30
C TYR A 8 -1.97 1.41 -8.52
N GLY A 9 -2.35 0.14 -8.65
CA GLY A 9 -1.84 -0.74 -9.69
C GLY A 9 -0.49 -1.40 -9.39
N SER A 10 0.18 -1.06 -8.27
CA SER A 10 1.40 -1.78 -7.86
C SER A 10 1.12 -3.26 -7.62
N ASP A 11 2.10 -4.08 -8.01
CA ASP A 11 2.11 -5.50 -7.70
C ASP A 11 2.43 -5.67 -6.21
N VAL A 12 1.55 -6.37 -5.50
CA VAL A 12 1.68 -6.65 -4.07
C VAL A 12 1.20 -8.06 -3.76
N SER A 13 1.69 -8.61 -2.66
CA SER A 13 1.22 -9.89 -2.16
C SER A 13 -0.13 -9.77 -1.44
N SER A 14 -0.75 -10.92 -1.16
CA SER A 14 -1.91 -10.97 -0.27
C SER A 14 -1.56 -10.38 1.10
N GLY A 15 -2.45 -9.53 1.61
CA GLY A 15 -2.23 -8.70 2.78
C GLY A 15 -3.34 -7.68 3.01
N THR A 16 -3.27 -6.97 4.12
CA THR A 16 -4.15 -5.84 4.45
C THR A 16 -3.45 -4.53 4.13
N TYR A 17 -4.17 -3.65 3.45
CA TYR A 17 -3.71 -2.37 2.97
C TYR A 17 -4.64 -1.26 3.47
N LYS A 18 -4.12 -0.08 3.72
CA LYS A 18 -4.89 1.09 4.18
C LYS A 18 -4.68 2.25 3.24
N CYS A 19 -5.74 2.80 2.68
CA CYS A 19 -5.65 3.93 1.77
C CYS A 19 -4.97 5.11 2.47
N ALA A 20 -3.98 5.71 1.81
CA ALA A 20 -3.17 6.77 2.39
C ALA A 20 -3.88 8.12 2.51
N ASP A 21 -5.04 8.23 1.85
CA ASP A 21 -5.84 9.43 1.73
C ASP A 21 -7.09 9.38 2.60
N CYS A 22 -7.95 8.38 2.37
CA CYS A 22 -9.23 8.27 3.07
C CYS A 22 -9.21 7.31 4.26
N GLY A 23 -8.12 6.55 4.45
CA GLY A 23 -7.98 5.58 5.54
C GLY A 23 -8.75 4.28 5.34
N TYR A 24 -9.35 4.05 4.17
CA TYR A 24 -10.07 2.81 3.84
C TYR A 24 -9.18 1.58 4.00
N ILE A 25 -9.64 0.54 4.69
CA ILE A 25 -8.90 -0.70 4.85
C ILE A 25 -9.35 -1.70 3.78
N TYR A 26 -8.40 -2.11 2.95
CA TYR A 26 -8.56 -3.07 1.88
C TYR A 26 -7.81 -4.37 2.22
N SER A 27 -8.55 -5.46 2.34
CA SER A 27 -7.98 -6.78 2.56
C SER A 27 -7.83 -7.49 1.21
N ASN A 28 -6.60 -7.60 0.74
CA ASN A 28 -6.27 -8.30 -0.49
C ASN A 28 -5.89 -9.75 -0.17
N GLN A 29 -6.70 -10.73 -0.54
CA GLN A 29 -6.39 -12.14 -0.22
C GLN A 29 -5.83 -12.93 -1.41
N SER A 30 -6.08 -12.51 -2.66
CA SER A 30 -5.69 -13.29 -3.85
C SER A 30 -5.31 -12.46 -5.07
N LYS A 31 -5.37 -11.12 -5.02
CA LYS A 31 -5.01 -10.30 -6.17
C LYS A 31 -3.52 -9.94 -6.10
N LYS A 32 -2.80 -10.11 -7.19
CA LYS A 32 -1.40 -9.65 -7.28
C LYS A 32 -1.29 -8.14 -7.50
N SER A 33 -2.34 -7.48 -7.98
CA SER A 33 -2.32 -6.04 -8.23
C SER A 33 -3.30 -5.30 -7.32
N LEU A 34 -2.86 -4.18 -6.73
CA LEU A 34 -3.72 -3.31 -5.92
C LEU A 34 -4.71 -2.55 -6.79
N PRO A 35 -6.02 -2.72 -6.60
CA PRO A 35 -6.99 -1.85 -7.24
C PRO A 35 -6.89 -0.42 -6.68
N PRO A 36 -7.35 0.59 -7.43
CA PRO A 36 -7.55 1.92 -6.90
C PRO A 36 -8.57 1.91 -5.75
N CYS A 37 -8.49 2.90 -4.86
CA CYS A 37 -9.42 2.99 -3.74
C CYS A 37 -10.87 3.06 -4.24
N PRO A 38 -11.81 2.26 -3.70
CA PRO A 38 -13.21 2.32 -4.12
C PRO A 38 -13.86 3.67 -3.79
N ASP A 39 -13.34 4.39 -2.79
CA ASP A 39 -13.75 5.75 -2.45
C ASP A 39 -12.99 6.83 -3.23
N TYR A 40 -12.18 6.47 -4.24
CA TYR A 40 -11.41 7.42 -5.05
C TYR A 40 -12.29 8.51 -5.66
N ASN A 41 -13.48 8.13 -6.14
CA ASN A 41 -14.46 9.08 -6.69
C ASN A 41 -15.33 9.77 -5.62
N LYS A 42 -15.29 9.33 -4.37
CA LYS A 42 -16.12 9.85 -3.28
C LYS A 42 -15.37 10.83 -2.39
N LYS A 43 -14.05 10.73 -2.30
CA LYS A 43 -13.20 11.56 -1.43
C LYS A 43 -11.96 12.04 -2.20
N PRO A 44 -11.41 13.22 -1.88
CA PRO A 44 -10.17 13.68 -2.49
C PRO A 44 -9.02 12.76 -2.08
N HIS A 45 -8.32 12.22 -3.08
CA HIS A 45 -7.09 11.46 -2.91
C HIS A 45 -5.92 12.29 -3.47
N SER A 46 -4.92 12.56 -2.65
CA SER A 46 -3.72 13.33 -3.00
C SER A 46 -2.48 12.44 -3.11
N LYS A 47 -2.40 11.37 -2.32
CA LYS A 47 -1.27 10.42 -2.29
C LYS A 47 -1.48 9.27 -3.27
N ASN A 48 -2.73 8.92 -3.59
CA ASN A 48 -3.09 7.89 -4.56
C ASN A 48 -2.38 6.56 -4.32
N GLY A 49 -2.35 6.16 -3.05
CA GLY A 49 -1.58 5.02 -2.62
C GLY A 49 -2.15 4.29 -1.41
N TRP A 50 -1.53 3.15 -1.13
CA TRP A 50 -1.90 2.22 -0.08
C TRP A 50 -0.74 2.04 0.90
N TYR A 51 -1.00 2.31 2.18
CA TYR A 51 -0.15 1.86 3.27
C TYR A 51 -0.27 0.35 3.45
N ILE A 52 0.85 -0.33 3.46
CA ILE A 52 0.90 -1.78 3.66
C ILE A 52 0.81 -2.03 5.17
N MET A 53 -0.32 -2.60 5.63
CA MET A 53 -0.51 -2.92 7.05
C MET A 53 0.00 -4.33 7.34
N THR A 54 -0.41 -5.30 6.53
CA THR A 54 0.06 -6.68 6.58
C THR A 54 0.29 -7.16 5.15
N GLY A 55 1.34 -7.93 4.90
CA GLY A 55 1.71 -8.41 3.56
C GLY A 55 3.04 -7.87 3.05
N GLN A 56 3.50 -8.43 1.92
CA GLN A 56 4.68 -7.99 1.18
C GLN A 56 4.23 -7.25 -0.09
N GLY A 57 4.10 -5.93 0.00
CA GLY A 57 4.17 -5.07 -1.18
C GLY A 57 5.62 -4.61 -1.39
N ASP A 58 5.89 -3.96 -2.52
CA ASP A 58 7.22 -3.62 -3.05
C ASP A 58 8.07 -2.66 -2.19
N SER A 59 7.92 -2.66 -0.86
CA SER A 59 8.59 -1.70 0.00
C SER A 59 8.70 -2.06 1.48
N VAL A 60 9.26 -3.23 1.82
CA VAL A 60 10.05 -3.38 3.07
C VAL A 60 11.14 -4.46 2.94
N LYS A 61 11.97 -4.36 1.90
CA LYS A 61 13.32 -4.94 1.95
C LYS A 61 14.32 -3.91 1.44
N ASP A 62 14.40 -2.78 2.13
CA ASP A 62 15.70 -2.12 2.21
C ASP A 62 16.37 -2.67 3.48
N PRO A 63 17.34 -3.58 3.35
CA PRO A 63 18.12 -4.05 4.48
C PRO A 63 18.98 -2.88 4.92
N HIS A 64 18.76 -2.34 6.12
CA HIS A 64 19.87 -1.63 6.75
C HIS A 64 20.74 -2.71 7.41
N PRO A 65 21.93 -3.03 6.88
CA PRO A 65 22.89 -3.77 7.65
C PRO A 65 23.38 -2.81 8.73
N ASP A 66 22.96 -3.01 9.97
CA ASP A 66 23.75 -2.59 11.11
C ASP A 66 25.10 -3.32 11.00
N LYS A 67 26.02 -2.72 10.25
CA LYS A 67 27.44 -3.08 10.27
C LYS A 67 27.99 -2.45 11.55
N LYS A 68 28.24 -3.27 12.55
CA LYS A 68 29.14 -2.94 13.65
C LYS A 68 30.40 -3.77 13.54
#